data_AF-A0A448X165-F1
#
_entry.id   AF-A0A448X165-F1
#
_cell.length_a   1.000
_cell.length_b   1.000
_cell.length_c   1.000
_cell.angle_alpha   90.00
_cell.angle_beta   90.00
_cell.angle_gamma   90.00
#
_symmetry.space_group_name_H-M   'P 1'
#
loop_
_entity.id
_entity.type
_entity.pdbx_description
1 polymer ?
#
loop_
_entity_poly.entity_id
_entity_poly.type
_entity_poly.pdbx_seq_one_letter_code
_entity_poly.pdbx_strand_id
1 'polypeptide(L)'
;MMIRCAFWDLMSKGDLDTDANGNAGRASAILIMVFNFHLSVIKKYSFGDVSDKNVAFLYCLIDEISKFDYPSVRRTLLDFCSKFPRLGQNLRIFMRRHFKEDTDLSRKNFIMRLILEMRECEQF
;
A
#
# COMPACT_ATOMS: atom_id res chain seq x y z
N MET A 1 12.28 15.90 8.18
CA MET A 1 10.97 16.28 8.78
C MET A 1 10.04 16.98 7.77
N MET A 2 10.55 17.87 6.91
CA MET A 2 9.76 18.66 5.95
C MET A 2 8.99 17.84 4.89
N ILE A 3 9.58 16.77 4.34
CA ILE A 3 8.92 15.92 3.32
C ILE A 3 7.69 15.19 3.88
N ARG A 4 7.70 14.81 5.17
CA ARG A 4 6.55 14.14 5.82
C ARG A 4 5.34 15.04 5.87
N CYS A 5 5.53 16.29 6.27
CA CYS A 5 4.48 17.31 6.36
C CYS A 5 3.98 17.68 4.96
N ALA A 6 4.87 17.97 4.01
CA ALA A 6 4.48 18.32 2.65
C ALA A 6 3.68 17.20 1.95
N PHE A 7 4.09 15.94 2.14
CA PHE A 7 3.35 14.80 1.63
C PHE A 7 2.00 14.65 2.33
N TRP A 8 1.97 14.78 3.66
CA TRP A 8 0.73 14.75 4.42
C TRP A 8 -0.27 15.84 4.00
N ASP A 9 0.23 17.03 3.67
CA ASP A 9 -0.57 18.17 3.23
C ASP A 9 -1.11 17.95 1.82
N LEU A 10 -0.30 17.42 0.89
CA LEU A 10 -0.74 17.04 -0.45
C LEU A 10 -1.88 16.03 -0.39
N MET A 11 -1.74 15.03 0.48
CA MET A 11 -2.70 13.96 0.69
C MET A 11 -3.96 14.40 1.44
N SER A 12 -3.94 15.60 2.03
CA SER A 12 -5.11 16.21 2.67
C SER A 12 -5.92 17.07 1.72
N LYS A 13 -5.45 17.28 0.48
CA LYS A 13 -6.21 18.00 -0.54
C LYS A 13 -7.28 17.08 -1.13
N GLY A 14 -8.56 17.42 -0.92
CA GLY A 14 -9.70 16.62 -1.40
C GLY A 14 -9.90 16.60 -2.92
N ASP A 15 -9.22 17.50 -3.65
CA ASP A 15 -9.49 17.75 -5.07
C ASP A 15 -8.53 17.05 -6.04
N LEU A 16 -7.70 16.11 -5.56
CA LEU A 16 -6.84 15.33 -6.46
C LEU A 16 -7.70 14.48 -7.40
N ASP A 17 -7.38 14.49 -8.69
CA ASP A 17 -7.95 13.56 -9.67
C ASP A 17 -7.39 12.13 -9.49
N THR A 18 -7.88 11.20 -10.30
CA THR A 18 -7.50 9.78 -10.22
C THR A 18 -6.01 9.57 -10.53
N ASP A 19 -5.47 10.28 -11.52
CA ASP A 19 -4.06 10.16 -11.93
C ASP A 19 -3.12 10.73 -10.88
N ALA A 20 -3.47 11.88 -10.30
CA ALA A 20 -2.75 12.50 -9.19
C ALA A 20 -2.75 11.58 -7.97
N ASN A 21 -3.86 10.90 -7.66
CA ASN A 21 -3.90 9.88 -6.62
C ASN A 21 -3.01 8.69 -6.93
N GLY A 22 -3.03 8.18 -8.17
CA GLY A 22 -2.12 7.12 -8.60
C GLY A 22 -0.64 7.51 -8.43
N ASN A 23 -0.27 8.72 -8.85
CA ASN A 23 1.07 9.26 -8.70
C ASN A 23 1.47 9.46 -7.23
N ALA A 24 0.55 9.90 -6.39
CA ALA A 24 0.77 9.97 -4.94
C ALA A 24 0.99 8.57 -4.33
N GLY A 25 0.29 7.54 -4.84
CA GLY A 25 0.50 6.14 -4.46
C GLY A 25 1.93 5.68 -4.75
N ARG A 26 2.42 5.93 -5.97
CA ARG A 26 3.81 5.60 -6.37
C ARG A 26 4.84 6.36 -5.53
N ALA A 27 4.64 7.66 -5.35
CA ALA A 27 5.52 8.48 -4.51
C ALA A 27 5.56 7.97 -3.07
N SER A 28 4.42 7.56 -2.51
CA SER A 28 4.35 6.95 -1.17
C SER A 28 5.20 5.69 -1.09
N ALA A 29 5.08 4.78 -2.07
CA ALA A 29 5.84 3.54 -2.11
C ALA A 29 7.35 3.79 -2.07
N ILE A 30 7.84 4.73 -2.89
CA ILE A 30 9.26 5.12 -2.91
C ILE A 30 9.68 5.69 -1.55
N LEU A 31 8.88 6.58 -0.97
CA LEU A 31 9.17 7.14 0.36
C LEU A 31 9.25 6.04 1.43
N ILE A 32 8.31 5.09 1.40
CA ILE A 32 8.25 3.97 2.34
C ILE A 32 9.47 3.06 2.19
N MET A 33 9.80 2.66 0.97
CA MET A 33 10.83 1.65 0.71
C MET A 33 12.25 2.20 0.73
N VAL A 34 12.48 3.43 0.25
CA VAL A 34 13.82 4.03 0.14
C VAL A 34 14.16 4.87 1.36
N PHE A 35 13.19 5.62 1.88
CA PHE A 35 13.40 6.59 2.97
C PHE A 35 12.85 6.13 4.31
N ASN A 36 12.45 4.85 4.43
CA ASN A 36 11.85 4.27 5.64
C ASN A 36 10.70 5.15 6.19
N PHE A 37 9.86 5.69 5.30
CA PHE A 37 8.63 6.33 5.75
C PHE A 37 7.69 5.31 6.36
N HIS A 38 6.99 5.74 7.41
CA HIS A 38 6.01 4.87 8.04
C HIS A 38 4.81 4.68 7.10
N LEU A 39 4.45 3.42 6.84
CA LEU A 39 3.27 3.03 6.04
C LEU A 39 1.93 3.52 6.65
N SER A 40 1.94 4.18 7.81
CA SER A 40 0.74 4.69 8.47
C SER A 40 0.05 5.82 7.70
N VAL A 41 0.69 6.37 6.66
CA VAL A 41 0.05 7.30 5.73
C VAL A 41 -1.20 6.71 5.08
N ILE A 42 -1.26 5.37 4.91
CA ILE A 42 -2.44 4.70 4.33
C ILE A 42 -3.66 4.73 5.26
N LYS A 43 -3.52 5.14 6.53
CA LYS A 43 -4.63 5.30 7.48
C LYS A 43 -5.68 6.32 7.03
N LYS A 44 -5.29 7.26 6.16
CA LYS A 44 -6.22 8.24 5.57
C LYS A 44 -7.12 7.65 4.50
N TYR A 45 -6.75 6.51 3.94
CA TYR A 45 -7.52 5.86 2.89
C TYR A 45 -8.48 4.84 3.50
N SER A 46 -9.71 4.87 3.02
CA SER A 46 -10.73 3.92 3.43
C SER A 46 -10.64 2.71 2.51
N PHE A 47 -10.28 1.56 3.07
CA PHE A 47 -10.30 0.30 2.32
C PHE A 47 -11.71 -0.15 1.92
N GLY A 48 -12.75 0.46 2.51
CA GLY A 48 -14.15 0.29 2.10
C GLY A 48 -14.63 1.30 1.06
N ASP A 49 -13.85 2.36 0.79
CA ASP A 49 -14.15 3.30 -0.29
C ASP A 49 -13.73 2.70 -1.63
N VAL A 50 -14.70 2.51 -2.51
CA VAL A 50 -14.52 1.96 -3.86
C VAL A 50 -14.41 3.05 -4.92
N SER A 51 -14.26 4.32 -4.52
CA SER A 51 -14.00 5.42 -5.45
C SER A 51 -12.73 5.17 -6.27
N ASP A 52 -12.77 5.51 -7.55
CA ASP A 52 -11.64 5.30 -8.46
C ASP A 52 -10.37 6.00 -7.95
N LYS A 53 -10.52 7.14 -7.28
CA LYS A 53 -9.41 7.88 -6.67
C LYS A 53 -8.72 7.09 -5.55
N ASN A 54 -9.50 6.54 -4.61
CA ASN A 54 -8.99 5.75 -3.48
C ASN A 54 -8.35 4.45 -3.98
N VAL A 55 -9.01 3.78 -4.93
CA VAL A 55 -8.48 2.56 -5.56
C VAL A 55 -7.19 2.84 -6.33
N ALA A 56 -7.13 3.92 -7.11
CA ALA A 56 -5.94 4.28 -7.88
C ALA A 56 -4.72 4.53 -6.98
N PHE A 57 -4.91 5.25 -5.86
CA PHE A 57 -3.84 5.46 -4.88
C PHE A 57 -3.31 4.13 -4.32
N LEU A 58 -4.20 3.30 -3.76
CA LEU A 58 -3.82 2.05 -3.10
C LEU A 58 -3.24 1.03 -4.10
N TYR A 59 -3.81 0.95 -5.29
CA TYR A 59 -3.33 0.07 -6.36
C TYR A 59 -1.91 0.48 -6.79
N CYS A 60 -1.70 1.76 -7.11
CA CYS A 60 -0.39 2.23 -7.56
C CYS A 60 0.67 2.14 -6.44
N LEU A 61 0.29 2.31 -5.18
CA LEU A 61 1.17 2.09 -4.05
C LEU A 61 1.66 0.64 -4.00
N ILE A 62 0.76 -0.34 -4.12
CA ILE A 62 1.12 -1.76 -4.04
C ILE A 62 1.87 -2.22 -5.29
N ASP A 63 1.46 -1.76 -6.47
CA ASP A 63 2.20 -2.00 -7.72
C ASP A 63 3.65 -1.51 -7.59
N GLU A 64 3.84 -0.28 -7.11
CA GLU A 64 5.17 0.30 -6.99
C GLU A 64 6.01 -0.40 -5.90
N ILE A 65 5.40 -0.75 -4.76
CA ILE A 65 6.08 -1.55 -3.72
C ILE A 65 6.53 -2.91 -4.28
N SER A 66 5.74 -3.54 -5.15
CA SER A 66 6.06 -4.86 -5.71
C SER A 66 7.30 -4.88 -6.62
N LYS A 67 7.81 -3.71 -7.03
CA LYS A 67 9.03 -3.56 -7.83
C LYS A 67 10.31 -3.60 -7.00
N PHE A 68 10.20 -3.49 -5.67
CA PHE A 68 11.33 -3.60 -4.75
C PHE A 68 11.62 -5.07 -4.39
N ASP A 69 12.76 -5.32 -3.74
CA ASP A 69 13.14 -6.68 -3.34
C ASP A 69 12.16 -7.26 -2.31
N TYR A 70 11.83 -8.54 -2.49
CA TYR A 70 10.83 -9.22 -1.67
C TYR A 70 11.14 -9.19 -0.17
N PRO A 71 12.37 -9.47 0.31
CA PRO A 71 12.68 -9.41 1.74
C PRO A 71 12.41 -8.05 2.39
N SER A 72 12.77 -6.95 1.71
CA SER A 72 12.51 -5.60 2.22
C SER A 72 11.02 -5.30 2.28
N VAL A 73 10.28 -5.60 1.20
CA VAL A 73 8.83 -5.37 1.13
C VAL A 73 8.10 -6.17 2.22
N ARG A 74 8.44 -7.46 2.34
CA ARG A 74 7.91 -8.35 3.36
C ARG A 74 8.13 -7.76 4.75
N ARG A 75 9.35 -7.37 5.10
CA ARG A 75 9.66 -6.81 6.42
C ARG A 75 8.79 -5.59 6.74
N THR A 76 8.70 -4.65 5.79
CA THR A 76 7.91 -3.42 5.95
C THR A 76 6.43 -3.71 6.17
N LEU A 77 5.85 -4.61 5.39
CA LEU A 77 4.43 -4.91 5.47
C LEU A 77 4.06 -5.77 6.67
N LEU A 78 4.90 -6.74 7.07
CA LEU A 78 4.64 -7.53 8.26
C LEU A 78 4.79 -6.70 9.55
N ASP A 79 5.78 -5.80 9.63
CA ASP A 79 5.89 -4.83 10.74
C ASP A 79 4.64 -3.93 10.81
N PHE A 80 4.14 -3.49 9.66
CA PHE A 80 2.89 -2.73 9.60
C PHE A 80 1.68 -3.54 10.09
N CYS A 81 1.53 -4.80 9.64
CA CYS A 81 0.43 -5.66 10.08
C CYS A 81 0.49 -5.92 11.59
N SER A 82 1.67 -6.16 12.15
CA SER A 82 1.86 -6.35 13.59
C SER A 82 1.45 -5.11 14.40
N LYS A 83 1.80 -3.91 13.92
CA LYS A 83 1.45 -2.65 14.58
C LYS A 83 -0.01 -2.23 14.37
N PHE A 84 -0.61 -2.62 13.25
CA PHE A 84 -1.95 -2.23 12.85
C PHE A 84 -2.77 -3.40 12.28
N PRO A 85 -3.16 -4.40 13.10
CA PRO A 85 -3.74 -5.65 12.61
C PRO A 85 -4.99 -5.48 11.73
N ARG A 86 -5.93 -4.61 12.14
CA ARG A 86 -7.14 -4.32 11.35
C ARG A 86 -6.84 -3.68 9.99
N LEU A 87 -5.84 -2.79 9.93
CA LEU A 87 -5.44 -2.16 8.67
C LEU A 87 -4.64 -3.13 7.79
N GLY A 88 -3.83 -4.01 8.40
CA GLY A 88 -3.17 -5.12 7.72
C GLY A 88 -4.19 -6.04 7.04
N GLN A 89 -5.23 -6.42 7.76
CA GLN A 89 -6.34 -7.23 7.23
C GLN A 89 -7.03 -6.53 6.06
N ASN A 90 -7.39 -5.26 6.21
CA ASN A 90 -8.03 -4.49 5.16
C ASN A 90 -7.14 -4.35 3.91
N LEU A 91 -5.85 -4.11 4.11
CA LEU A 91 -4.85 -4.05 3.04
C LEU A 91 -4.75 -5.40 2.33
N ARG A 92 -4.68 -6.50 3.07
CA ARG A 92 -4.64 -7.86 2.52
C ARG A 92 -5.87 -8.18 1.68
N ILE A 93 -7.06 -7.78 2.15
CA ILE A 93 -8.32 -7.94 1.41
C ILE A 93 -8.28 -7.13 0.11
N PHE A 94 -7.84 -5.87 0.17
CA PHE A 94 -7.68 -5.02 -1.01
C PHE A 94 -6.71 -5.65 -2.02
N MET A 95 -5.52 -6.05 -1.58
CA MET A 95 -4.52 -6.69 -2.44
C MET A 95 -5.10 -7.94 -3.11
N ARG A 96 -5.80 -8.80 -2.35
CA ARG A 96 -6.44 -10.00 -2.91
C ARG A 96 -7.50 -9.65 -3.95
N ARG A 97 -8.32 -8.62 -3.71
CA ARG A 97 -9.39 -8.22 -4.63
C ARG A 97 -8.82 -7.71 -5.97
N HIS A 98 -7.74 -6.94 -5.93
CA HIS A 98 -7.23 -6.25 -7.11
C HIS A 98 -6.10 -6.97 -7.86
N PHE A 99 -5.38 -7.91 -7.22
CA PHE A 99 -4.22 -8.57 -7.84
C PHE A 99 -4.38 -10.08 -8.02
N LYS A 100 -5.50 -10.70 -7.61
CA LYS A 100 -5.74 -12.14 -7.81
C LYS A 100 -5.77 -12.54 -9.29
N GLU A 101 -6.30 -11.68 -10.13
CA GLU A 101 -6.47 -11.91 -11.58
C GLU A 101 -5.48 -11.09 -12.41
N ASP A 102 -4.41 -10.62 -11.78
CA ASP A 102 -3.35 -9.88 -12.45
C ASP A 102 -2.71 -10.71 -13.57
N THR A 103 -2.55 -10.09 -14.74
CA THR A 103 -1.99 -10.70 -15.95
C THR A 103 -0.47 -10.80 -15.88
N ASP A 104 0.19 -9.93 -15.10
CA ASP A 104 1.59 -10.07 -14.78
C ASP A 104 1.76 -11.18 -13.72
N LEU A 105 2.19 -12.36 -14.16
CA LEU A 105 2.39 -13.52 -13.30
C LEU A 105 3.46 -13.29 -12.22
N SER A 106 4.50 -12.49 -12.51
CA SER A 106 5.56 -12.20 -11.54
C SER A 106 5.00 -11.35 -10.41
N ARG A 107 4.32 -10.24 -10.75
CA ARG A 107 3.68 -9.36 -9.78
C ARG A 107 2.58 -10.08 -9.00
N LYS A 108 1.76 -10.88 -9.68
CA LYS A 108 0.75 -11.74 -9.06
C LYS A 108 1.37 -12.68 -8.02
N ASN A 109 2.39 -13.45 -8.39
CA ASN A 109 3.01 -14.41 -7.48
C ASN A 109 3.65 -13.71 -6.27
N PHE A 110 4.31 -12.57 -6.51
CA PHE A 110 4.87 -11.73 -5.46
C PHE A 110 3.80 -11.31 -4.45
N ILE A 111 2.71 -10.71 -4.93
CA ILE A 111 1.63 -10.18 -4.10
C ILE A 111 0.86 -11.31 -3.40
N MET A 112 0.57 -12.40 -4.08
CA MET A 112 -0.15 -13.53 -3.50
C MET A 112 0.65 -14.21 -2.39
N ARG A 113 1.97 -14.35 -2.54
CA ARG A 113 2.85 -14.86 -1.47
C ARG A 113 2.80 -13.94 -0.25
N LEU A 114 2.93 -12.63 -0.47
CA LEU A 114 2.87 -11.62 0.58
C LEU A 114 1.53 -11.62 1.33
N ILE A 115 0.39 -11.78 0.62
CA ILE A 115 -0.94 -11.91 1.21
C ILE A 115 -1.01 -13.10 2.18
N LEU A 116 -0.39 -14.23 1.84
CA LEU A 116 -0.39 -15.42 2.70
C LEU A 116 0.41 -15.15 3.98
N GLU A 117 1.61 -14.59 3.85
CA GLU A 117 2.47 -14.29 5.00
C GLU A 117 1.86 -13.20 5.91
N MET A 118 1.19 -12.20 5.33
CA MET A 118 0.44 -11.18 6.11
C MET A 118 -0.67 -11.80 6.96
N ARG A 119 -1.37 -12.84 6.47
CA ARG A 119 -2.45 -13.52 7.20
C ARG A 119 -1.93 -14.20 8.47
N GLU A 120 -0.72 -14.72 8.44
CA GLU A 120 -0.10 -15.41 9.58
C GLU A 120 0.24 -14.43 10.72
N CYS A 121 0.60 -13.19 10.38
CA CYS A 121 0.89 -12.14 11.37
C CYS A 121 -0.36 -11.52 12.01
N GLU A 122 -1.55 -11.70 11.44
CA GLU A 122 -2.81 -11.17 11.96
C GLU A 122 -3.43 -12.04 13.08
N GLN A 123 -2.85 -13.22 13.37
CA GLN A 123 -3.41 -14.21 14.30
C GLN A 123 -2.87 -14.09 15.74
N PHE A 124 -2.13 -13.03 16.04
CA PHE A 124 -1.57 -12.69 17.36
C PHE A 124 -2.06 -11.31 17.82
#